data_AF-A0A956IRA1-F1
#
_entry.id   AF-A0A956IRA1-F1
#
_cell.length_a   1.000
_cell.length_b   1.000
_cell.length_c   1.000
_cell.angle_alpha   90.00
_cell.angle_beta   90.00
_cell.angle_gamma   90.00
#
_symmetry.space_group_name_H-M   'P 1'
#
loop_
_entity.id
_entity.type
_entity.pdbx_description
1 polymer ?
#
loop_
_entity_poly.entity_id
_entity_poly.type
_entity_poly.pdbx_seq_one_letter_code
_entity_poly.pdbx_strand_id
1 'polypeptide(L)'
;MVESADEHARRERGRRLGRRIALVVYGLLVGGFTLVCALQILATVWFPAPGAAASSCRSGLQDLISGVRNAQRAAAEETGGEREAVTRFRQGLGPAWERRQSVQALCQGDKQALTALKLIDRLRYAEEHAVRYEAGDLAGLRRRVKALDSSMQPAR
;
A
#
# COMPACT_ATOMS: atom_id res chain seq x y z
N MET A 1 -39.25 41.14 47.48
CA MET A 1 -38.67 41.74 46.25
C MET A 1 -37.17 41.46 46.06
N VAL A 2 -36.48 40.76 46.97
CA VAL A 2 -35.05 40.39 46.78
C VAL A 2 -34.89 39.09 45.96
N GLU A 3 -35.90 38.22 45.96
CA GLU A 3 -35.86 36.89 45.34
C GLU A 3 -35.76 36.90 43.80
N SER A 4 -36.31 37.93 43.13
CA SER A 4 -36.27 38.03 41.67
C SER A 4 -34.91 38.48 41.13
N ALA A 5 -34.13 39.25 41.89
CA ALA A 5 -32.80 39.71 41.47
C ALA A 5 -31.77 38.57 41.45
N ASP A 6 -31.89 37.63 42.40
CA ASP A 6 -30.99 36.48 42.49
C ASP A 6 -31.19 35.46 41.37
N GLU A 7 -32.42 35.27 40.87
CA GLU A 7 -32.69 34.39 39.72
C GLU A 7 -32.09 34.92 38.41
N HIS A 8 -32.18 36.23 38.18
CA HIS A 8 -31.57 36.87 37.01
C HIS A 8 -30.03 36.78 37.05
N ALA A 9 -29.43 37.03 38.21
CA ALA A 9 -27.98 36.91 38.38
C ALA A 9 -27.46 35.47 38.18
N ARG A 10 -28.23 34.45 38.60
CA ARG A 10 -27.90 33.03 38.36
C ARG A 10 -28.00 32.65 36.88
N ARG A 11 -29.01 33.14 36.15
CA ARG A 11 -29.17 32.89 34.70
C ARG A 11 -28.05 33.52 33.86
N GLU A 12 -27.60 34.73 34.19
CA GLU A 12 -26.48 35.38 33.49
C GLU A 12 -25.16 34.66 33.70
N ARG A 13 -24.87 34.19 34.93
CA ARG A 13 -23.69 33.36 35.21
C ARG A 13 -23.74 32.05 34.42
N GLY A 14 -24.91 31.42 34.33
CA GLY A 14 -25.16 30.23 33.51
C GLY A 14 -24.87 30.45 32.01
N ARG A 15 -25.31 31.57 31.43
CA ARG A 15 -25.01 31.91 30.01
C ARG A 15 -23.51 32.13 29.78
N ARG A 16 -22.81 32.79 30.71
CA ARG A 16 -21.36 33.03 30.57
C ARG A 16 -20.56 31.73 30.68
N LEU A 17 -20.94 30.83 31.58
CA LEU A 17 -20.35 29.49 31.71
C LEU A 17 -20.65 28.62 30.49
N GLY A 18 -21.90 28.59 30.03
CA GLY A 18 -22.29 27.86 28.82
C GLY A 18 -21.51 28.32 27.58
N ARG A 19 -21.29 29.64 27.43
CA ARG A 19 -20.48 30.19 26.32
C ARG A 19 -19.02 29.77 26.39
N ARG A 20 -18.42 29.75 27.59
CA ARG A 20 -17.03 29.31 27.78
C ARG A 20 -16.88 27.83 27.48
N ILE A 21 -17.80 27.00 27.96
CA ILE A 21 -17.80 25.55 27.69
C ILE A 21 -17.95 25.31 26.18
N ALA A 22 -18.89 26.00 25.52
CA ALA A 22 -19.08 25.87 24.07
C ALA A 22 -17.82 26.26 23.28
N LEU A 23 -17.14 27.35 23.66
CA LEU A 23 -15.89 27.77 23.02
C LEU A 23 -14.75 26.76 23.21
N VAL A 24 -14.62 26.20 24.41
CA VAL A 24 -13.60 25.19 24.71
C VAL A 24 -13.86 23.91 23.92
N VAL A 25 -15.10 23.43 23.91
CA VAL A 25 -15.50 22.22 23.16
C VAL A 25 -15.28 22.42 21.66
N TYR A 26 -15.69 23.58 21.12
CA TYR A 26 -15.47 23.91 19.71
C TYR A 26 -13.98 23.99 19.36
N GLY A 27 -13.19 24.66 20.19
CA GLY A 27 -11.73 24.77 20.00
C GLY A 27 -11.04 23.42 20.04
N LEU A 28 -11.45 22.52 20.94
CA LEU A 28 -10.93 21.15 21.00
C LEU A 28 -11.29 20.33 19.76
N LEU A 29 -12.54 20.42 19.29
CA LEU A 29 -12.99 19.71 18.10
C LEU A 29 -12.24 20.18 16.84
N VAL A 30 -12.25 21.48 16.59
CA VAL A 30 -11.62 22.06 15.39
C VAL A 30 -10.11 21.95 15.46
N GLY A 31 -9.52 22.28 16.60
CA GLY A 31 -8.07 22.20 16.83
C GLY A 31 -7.56 20.76 16.74
N GLY A 32 -8.25 19.82 17.38
CA GLY A 32 -7.94 18.40 17.32
C GLY A 32 -8.04 17.85 15.90
N PHE A 33 -9.12 18.14 15.18
CA PHE A 33 -9.28 17.75 13.78
C PHE A 33 -8.17 18.33 12.89
N THR A 34 -7.87 19.62 13.03
CA THR A 34 -6.81 20.29 12.28
C THR A 34 -5.44 19.67 12.56
N LEU A 35 -5.14 19.36 13.83
CA LEU A 35 -3.89 18.71 14.23
C LEU A 35 -3.78 17.30 13.61
N VAL A 36 -4.85 16.51 13.64
CA VAL A 36 -4.88 15.18 13.01
C VAL A 36 -4.65 15.27 11.51
N CYS A 37 -5.33 16.18 10.82
CA CYS A 37 -5.12 16.41 9.38
C CYS A 37 -3.68 16.86 9.08
N ALA A 38 -3.11 17.77 9.88
CA ALA A 38 -1.74 18.21 9.72
C ALA A 38 -0.74 17.06 9.89
N LEU A 39 -0.95 16.21 10.90
CA LEU A 39 -0.13 15.01 11.12
C LEU A 39 -0.26 14.00 9.97
N GLN A 40 -1.45 13.80 9.40
CA GLN A 40 -1.62 12.95 8.22
C GLN A 40 -0.84 13.47 7.01
N ILE A 41 -0.85 14.78 6.77
CA ILE A 41 -0.09 15.41 5.68
C ILE A 41 1.41 15.22 5.92
N LEU A 42 1.89 15.50 7.14
CA LEU A 42 3.28 15.27 7.54
C LEU A 42 3.70 13.81 7.35
N ALA A 43 2.86 12.87 7.79
CA ALA A 43 3.10 11.44 7.60
C ALA A 43 3.15 11.05 6.12
N THR A 44 2.32 11.66 5.27
CA THR A 44 2.34 11.40 3.81
C THR A 44 3.64 11.86 3.15
N VAL A 45 4.23 12.95 3.63
CA VAL A 45 5.51 13.48 3.11
C VAL A 45 6.70 12.65 3.57
N TRP A 46 6.70 12.22 4.84
CA TRP A 46 7.83 11.51 5.44
C TRP A 46 7.76 9.99 5.27
N PHE A 47 6.54 9.44 5.16
CA PHE A 47 6.25 8.02 4.98
C PHE A 47 5.21 7.87 3.87
N PRO A 48 5.58 8.12 2.59
CA PRO A 48 4.65 7.96 1.49
C PRO A 48 4.09 6.54 1.48
N ALA A 49 2.78 6.44 1.64
CA ALA A 49 2.07 5.17 1.52
C ALA A 49 2.40 4.54 0.16
N PRO A 50 2.49 3.20 0.08
CA PRO A 50 2.69 2.50 -1.19
C PRO A 50 1.54 2.86 -2.14
N GLY A 51 1.76 3.84 -3.03
CA GLY A 51 0.64 4.51 -3.71
C GLY A 51 0.92 5.94 -4.19
N ALA A 52 1.79 6.70 -3.51
CA ALA A 52 2.12 8.06 -3.92
C ALA A 52 2.76 8.10 -5.32
N ALA A 53 2.37 9.08 -6.15
CA ALA A 53 2.94 9.27 -7.48
C ALA A 53 4.45 9.51 -7.36
N ALA A 54 5.24 8.90 -8.26
CA ALA A 54 6.68 9.11 -8.29
C ALA A 54 6.95 10.61 -8.46
N SER A 55 7.62 11.23 -7.48
CA SER A 55 7.96 12.66 -7.53
C SER A 55 9.13 12.95 -8.47
N SER A 56 9.90 11.93 -8.85
CA SER A 56 11.03 12.03 -9.75
C SER A 56 11.19 10.78 -10.61
N CYS A 57 11.88 10.91 -11.75
CA CYS A 57 12.25 9.75 -12.58
C CYS A 57 13.04 8.70 -11.78
N ARG A 58 14.04 9.12 -10.98
CA ARG A 58 14.87 8.21 -10.19
C ARG A 58 14.05 7.43 -9.16
N SER A 59 13.19 8.10 -8.40
CA SER A 59 12.32 7.43 -7.43
C SER A 59 11.35 6.48 -8.13
N GLY A 60 10.80 6.87 -9.29
CA GLY A 60 9.95 6.00 -10.10
C GLY A 60 10.64 4.72 -10.57
N LEU A 61 11.90 4.79 -10.99
CA LEU A 61 12.68 3.60 -11.35
C LEU A 61 12.95 2.69 -10.15
N GLN A 62 13.23 3.27 -8.98
CA GLN A 62 13.43 2.51 -7.74
C GLN A 62 12.15 1.81 -7.27
N ASP A 63 11.00 2.47 -7.41
CA ASP A 63 9.69 1.89 -7.12
C ASP A 63 9.42 0.69 -8.03
N LEU A 64 9.71 0.80 -9.33
CA LEU A 64 9.55 -0.32 -10.27
C LEU A 64 10.47 -1.48 -9.89
N ILE A 65 11.76 -1.24 -9.62
CA ILE A 65 12.68 -2.31 -9.18
C ILE A 65 12.15 -3.00 -7.92
N SER A 66 11.67 -2.22 -6.94
CA SER A 66 11.11 -2.75 -5.70
C SER A 66 9.82 -3.54 -5.95
N GLY A 67 8.98 -3.10 -6.88
CA GLY A 67 7.77 -3.80 -7.33
C GLY A 67 8.09 -5.19 -7.91
N VAL A 68 9.12 -5.32 -8.75
CA VAL A 68 9.55 -6.65 -9.24
C VAL A 68 9.99 -7.56 -8.09
N ARG A 69 10.77 -7.05 -7.13
CA ARG A 69 11.22 -7.84 -5.97
C ARG A 69 10.05 -8.28 -5.08
N ASN A 70 9.06 -7.43 -4.89
CA ASN A 70 7.85 -7.78 -4.14
C ASN A 70 7.03 -8.83 -4.88
N ALA A 71 6.89 -8.71 -6.21
CA ALA A 71 6.26 -9.70 -7.05
C ALA A 71 6.93 -11.08 -6.97
N GLN A 72 8.27 -11.13 -6.98
CA GLN A 72 9.02 -12.38 -6.78
C GLN A 72 8.70 -13.03 -5.43
N ARG A 73 8.73 -12.25 -4.34
CA ARG A 73 8.41 -12.76 -2.99
C ARG A 73 6.99 -13.29 -2.89
N ALA A 74 6.02 -12.57 -3.48
CA ALA A 74 4.63 -13.00 -3.51
C ALA A 74 4.44 -14.29 -4.33
N ALA A 75 5.20 -14.46 -5.43
CA ALA A 75 5.15 -15.65 -6.26
C ALA A 75 5.85 -16.86 -5.62
N ALA A 76 6.85 -16.64 -4.77
CA ALA A 76 7.58 -17.68 -4.05
C ALA A 76 6.73 -18.37 -2.96
N GLU A 77 5.57 -17.81 -2.60
CA GLU A 77 4.64 -18.47 -1.69
C GLU A 77 4.09 -19.75 -2.32
N GLU A 78 4.39 -20.89 -1.69
CA GLU A 78 4.26 -22.24 -2.24
C GLU A 78 2.82 -22.79 -2.38
N THR A 79 1.82 -21.96 -2.18
CA THR A 79 0.40 -22.32 -2.14
C THR A 79 -0.25 -22.21 -3.51
N GLY A 80 -0.01 -23.15 -4.42
CA GLY A 80 -0.75 -23.16 -5.69
C GLY A 80 -0.07 -23.85 -6.86
N GLY A 81 -0.75 -23.83 -8.01
CA GLY A 81 -0.18 -24.18 -9.31
C GLY A 81 0.32 -22.96 -10.09
N GLU A 82 0.83 -23.18 -11.30
CA GLU A 82 1.38 -22.13 -12.19
C GLU A 82 0.52 -20.88 -12.28
N ARG A 83 -0.79 -21.04 -12.55
CA ARG A 83 -1.71 -19.91 -12.73
C ARG A 83 -1.83 -19.04 -11.48
N GLU A 84 -1.74 -19.64 -10.30
CA GLU A 84 -1.84 -18.95 -9.02
C GLU A 84 -0.55 -18.21 -8.71
N ALA A 85 0.61 -18.83 -8.94
CA ALA A 85 1.91 -18.19 -8.81
C ALA A 85 2.05 -16.96 -9.72
N VAL A 86 1.64 -17.07 -10.99
CA VAL A 86 1.62 -15.93 -11.94
C VAL A 86 0.64 -14.85 -11.49
N THR A 87 -0.51 -15.23 -10.92
CA THR A 87 -1.49 -14.26 -10.42
C THR A 87 -0.92 -13.48 -9.23
N ARG A 88 -0.28 -14.15 -8.27
CA ARG A 88 0.42 -13.50 -7.16
C ARG A 88 1.56 -12.60 -7.62
N PHE A 89 2.36 -13.06 -8.59
CA PHE A 89 3.40 -12.24 -9.19
C PHE A 89 2.81 -10.93 -9.73
N ARG A 90 1.75 -11.02 -10.55
CA ARG A 90 1.09 -9.84 -11.13
C ARG A 90 0.48 -8.92 -10.08
N GLN A 91 -0.10 -9.47 -9.01
CA GLN A 91 -0.61 -8.69 -7.89
C GLN A 91 0.52 -7.97 -7.13
N GLY A 92 1.65 -8.66 -6.91
CA GLY A 92 2.81 -8.09 -6.23
C GLY A 92 3.56 -7.02 -7.04
N LEU A 93 3.34 -6.92 -8.35
CA LEU A 93 3.84 -5.81 -9.18
C LEU A 93 3.12 -4.48 -8.87
N GLY A 94 1.87 -4.53 -8.41
CA GLY A 94 1.11 -3.35 -8.01
C GLY A 94 1.63 -2.73 -6.72
N PRO A 95 1.38 -1.43 -6.44
CA PRO A 95 0.87 -0.36 -7.32
C PRO A 95 1.97 0.28 -8.20
N ALA A 96 3.23 -0.18 -8.10
CA ALA A 96 4.35 0.40 -8.84
C ALA A 96 4.17 0.31 -10.36
N TRP A 97 3.67 -0.84 -10.84
CA TRP A 97 3.50 -1.07 -12.28
C TRP A 97 2.37 -0.27 -12.94
N GLU A 98 1.34 0.11 -12.17
CA GLU A 98 0.25 0.95 -12.65
C GLU A 98 0.76 2.35 -13.03
N ARG A 99 1.82 2.82 -12.36
CA ARG A 99 2.46 4.12 -12.60
C ARG A 99 3.57 4.08 -13.66
N ARG A 100 3.83 2.95 -14.31
CA ARG A 100 4.97 2.81 -15.25
C ARG A 100 4.94 3.85 -16.37
N GLN A 101 3.76 4.24 -16.87
CA GLN A 101 3.64 5.29 -17.89
C GLN A 101 4.01 6.69 -17.37
N SER A 102 3.63 7.04 -16.13
CA SER A 102 4.00 8.32 -15.55
C SER A 102 5.50 8.39 -15.25
N VAL A 103 6.10 7.29 -14.79
CA VAL A 103 7.57 7.18 -14.64
C VAL A 103 8.27 7.38 -15.99
N GLN A 104 7.77 6.79 -17.07
CA GLN A 104 8.32 7.03 -18.40
C GLN A 104 8.28 8.51 -18.79
N ALA A 105 7.15 9.19 -18.55
CA ALA A 105 7.00 10.62 -18.83
C ALA A 105 8.04 11.46 -18.06
N LEU A 106 8.23 11.18 -16.77
CA LEU A 106 9.25 11.84 -15.94
C LEU A 106 10.68 11.61 -16.43
N CYS A 107 10.94 10.48 -17.08
CA CYS A 107 12.27 10.12 -17.58
C CYS A 107 12.56 10.57 -19.03
N GLN A 108 11.63 11.24 -19.73
CA GLN A 108 11.80 11.56 -21.16
C GLN A 108 13.07 12.38 -21.50
N GLY A 109 13.53 13.23 -20.57
CA GLY A 109 14.73 14.06 -20.75
C GLY A 109 16.06 13.33 -20.50
N ASP A 110 16.04 12.09 -19.99
CA ASP A 110 17.22 11.33 -19.59
C ASP A 110 17.32 10.00 -20.35
N LYS A 111 18.23 9.94 -21.32
CA LYS A 111 18.47 8.74 -22.15
C LYS A 111 18.94 7.54 -21.34
N GLN A 112 19.73 7.77 -20.28
CA GLN A 112 20.22 6.71 -19.42
C GLN A 112 19.07 6.13 -18.59
N ALA A 113 18.21 7.00 -18.05
CA ALA A 113 17.02 6.58 -17.32
C ALA A 113 16.02 5.81 -18.20
N LEU A 114 15.80 6.21 -19.44
CA LEU A 114 14.96 5.45 -20.39
C LEU A 114 15.56 4.08 -20.71
N THR A 115 16.89 3.97 -20.79
CA THR A 115 17.57 2.68 -20.96
C THR A 115 17.36 1.79 -19.73
N ALA A 116 17.50 2.36 -18.52
CA ALA A 116 17.23 1.65 -17.28
C ALA A 116 15.76 1.18 -17.20
N LEU A 117 14.80 2.02 -17.59
CA LEU A 117 13.38 1.64 -17.64
C LEU A 117 13.14 0.43 -18.56
N LYS A 118 13.75 0.41 -19.76
CA LYS A 118 13.65 -0.73 -20.68
C LYS A 118 14.25 -2.00 -20.10
N LEU A 119 15.36 -1.90 -19.37
CA LEU A 119 15.96 -3.05 -18.69
C LEU A 119 15.05 -3.59 -17.58
N ILE A 120 14.39 -2.71 -16.83
CA ILE A 120 13.41 -3.08 -15.80
C ILE A 120 12.19 -3.77 -16.43
N ASP A 121 11.67 -3.27 -17.55
CA ASP A 121 10.57 -3.92 -18.27
C ASP A 121 10.94 -5.33 -18.76
N ARG A 122 12.18 -5.50 -19.27
CA ARG A 122 12.72 -6.79 -19.67
C ARG A 122 12.87 -7.74 -18.49
N LEU A 123 13.40 -7.25 -17.36
CA LEU A 123 13.53 -8.02 -16.14
C LEU A 123 12.16 -8.53 -15.68
N ARG A 124 11.16 -7.67 -15.57
CA ARG A 124 9.79 -8.06 -15.21
C ARG A 124 9.26 -9.18 -16.10
N TYR A 125 9.45 -9.08 -17.42
CA TYR A 125 9.00 -10.09 -18.36
C TYR A 125 9.74 -11.42 -18.17
N ALA A 126 11.07 -11.38 -17.97
CA ALA A 126 11.87 -12.58 -17.70
C ALA A 126 11.45 -13.27 -16.40
N GLU A 127 11.17 -12.50 -15.35
CA GLU A 127 10.71 -13.00 -14.05
C GLU A 127 9.32 -13.64 -14.15
N GLU A 128 8.36 -12.98 -14.83
CA GLU A 128 7.03 -13.57 -15.04
C GLU A 128 7.13 -14.90 -15.80
N HIS A 129 8.08 -15.00 -16.75
CA HIS A 129 8.35 -16.23 -17.47
C HIS A 129 8.96 -17.29 -16.55
N ALA A 130 9.99 -16.95 -15.77
CA ALA A 130 10.63 -17.86 -14.81
C ALA A 130 9.62 -18.45 -13.81
N VAL A 131 8.74 -17.61 -13.25
CA VAL A 131 7.66 -18.05 -12.34
C VAL A 131 6.78 -19.14 -12.96
N ARG A 132 6.51 -19.06 -14.27
CA ARG A 132 5.72 -20.10 -14.96
C ARG A 132 6.45 -21.44 -15.01
N TYR A 133 7.74 -21.43 -15.32
CA TYR A 133 8.54 -22.67 -15.36
C TYR A 133 8.68 -23.28 -13.98
N GLU A 134 9.09 -22.49 -12.99
CA GLU A 134 9.33 -22.99 -11.63
C GLU A 134 8.05 -23.58 -11.02
N ALA A 135 6.92 -22.88 -11.15
CA ALA A 135 5.65 -23.38 -10.64
C ALA A 135 5.13 -24.61 -11.40
N GLY A 136 5.41 -24.70 -12.71
CA GLY A 136 5.09 -25.88 -13.53
C GLY A 136 5.87 -27.13 -13.09
N ASP A 137 7.18 -26.97 -12.90
CA ASP A 137 8.08 -28.06 -12.50
C ASP A 137 7.74 -28.56 -11.08
N LEU A 138 7.53 -27.65 -10.13
CA LEU A 138 7.12 -27.99 -8.76
C LEU A 138 5.77 -28.72 -8.73
N ALA A 139 4.78 -28.27 -9.51
CA ALA A 139 3.49 -28.95 -9.62
C ALA A 139 3.63 -30.36 -10.21
N GLY A 140 4.52 -30.54 -11.19
CA GLY A 140 4.88 -31.84 -11.74
C GLY A 140 5.47 -32.77 -10.66
N LEU A 141 6.43 -32.27 -9.89
CA LEU A 141 7.11 -33.04 -8.84
C LEU A 141 6.13 -33.47 -7.74
N ARG A 142 5.25 -32.56 -7.27
CA ARG A 142 4.23 -32.85 -6.25
C ARG A 142 3.26 -33.95 -6.69
N ARG A 143 2.84 -33.95 -7.97
CA ARG A 143 1.98 -35.02 -8.51
C ARG A 143 2.69 -36.38 -8.47
N ARG A 144 3.99 -36.43 -8.80
CA ARG A 144 4.79 -37.67 -8.73
C ARG A 144 4.96 -38.16 -7.30
N VAL A 145 5.30 -37.26 -6.36
CA VAL A 145 5.44 -37.61 -4.93
C VAL A 145 4.12 -38.11 -4.35
N LYS A 146 2.99 -37.45 -4.67
CA LYS A 146 1.65 -37.89 -4.22
C LYS A 146 1.27 -39.27 -4.77
N ALA A 147 1.57 -39.54 -6.04
CA ALA A 147 1.33 -40.86 -6.64
C ALA A 147 2.18 -41.94 -5.96
N LEU A 148 3.44 -41.63 -5.64
CA LEU A 148 4.35 -42.52 -4.93
C LEU A 148 3.85 -42.79 -3.50
N ASP A 149 3.47 -41.77 -2.73
CA ASP A 149 2.91 -41.91 -1.39
C ASP A 149 1.64 -42.79 -1.38
N SER A 150 0.75 -42.56 -2.35
CA SER A 150 -0.47 -43.37 -2.52
C SER A 150 -0.18 -44.84 -2.82
N SER A 151 0.93 -45.14 -3.52
CA SER A 151 1.35 -46.51 -3.82
C SER A 151 2.03 -47.22 -2.64
N MET A 152 2.56 -46.48 -1.68
CA MET A 152 3.21 -47.03 -0.48
C MET A 152 2.25 -47.23 0.70
N GLN A 153 1.07 -46.61 0.66
CA GLN A 153 0.06 -46.83 1.70
C GLN A 153 -0.53 -48.23 1.57
N PRO A 154 -0.37 -49.11 2.58
CA PRO A 154 -0.97 -50.43 2.54
C PRO A 154 -2.49 -50.29 2.53
N ALA A 155 -3.18 -51.12 1.72
CA ALA A 155 -4.63 -51.21 1.72
C ALA A 155 -5.11 -51.47 3.16
N ARG A 156 -5.85 -50.53 3.73
CA ARG A 156 -6.54 -50.70 5.01
C ARG A 156 -7.74 -51.61 4.85
#